data_AF-A0A450Y089-F1
#
_entry.id   AF-A0A450Y089-F1
#
_cell.length_a   1.000
_cell.length_b   1.000
_cell.length_c   1.000
_cell.angle_alpha   90.00
_cell.angle_beta   90.00
_cell.angle_gamma   90.00
#
_symmetry.space_group_name_H-M   'P 1'
#
loop_
_entity.id
_entity.type
_entity.pdbx_description
1 polymer ?
#
loop_
_entity_poly.entity_id
_entity_poly.type
_entity_poly.pdbx_seq_one_letter_code
_entity_poly.pdbx_strand_id
1 'polypeptide(L)'
;KAAGIRHRFRVLKRPQTSGSLAAELHRRMLEREQAEIGRLQQVLDLVSLDNCQTNALAAHFGEERQQPCGHCGWCNRGKSEIPPRRSMAIDGEAGGDIQHKIKRLKEEKGEAFENPRLLARLLCGITSPRLSRAKMTGHELFGSLERAPFAEVLRRVEQGAGEERGVFE
;
A
#
# COMPACT_ATOMS: atom_id res chain seq x y z
N LYS A 1 45.60 11.76 -14.94
CA LYS A 1 44.27 11.64 -14.29
C LYS A 1 43.25 11.26 -15.35
N ALA A 2 42.79 10.00 -15.37
CA ALA A 2 41.79 9.56 -16.35
C ALA A 2 40.41 10.02 -15.89
N ALA A 3 39.86 11.04 -16.57
CA ALA A 3 38.50 11.51 -16.35
C ALA A 3 37.54 10.79 -17.31
N GLY A 4 36.45 10.23 -16.77
CA GLY A 4 35.16 10.28 -17.46
C GLY A 4 34.78 9.10 -18.37
N ILE A 5 34.89 7.85 -17.91
CA ILE A 5 34.12 6.75 -18.52
C ILE A 5 32.63 7.03 -18.28
N ARG A 6 31.89 7.39 -19.34
CA ARG A 6 30.42 7.48 -19.31
C ARG A 6 29.83 6.22 -19.92
N HIS A 7 29.19 5.40 -19.11
CA HIS A 7 28.39 4.29 -19.60
C HIS A 7 27.21 4.86 -20.41
N ARG A 8 27.28 4.72 -21.74
CA ARG A 8 26.17 5.10 -22.64
C ARG A 8 25.17 3.96 -22.67
N PHE A 9 23.94 4.23 -22.23
CA PHE A 9 22.84 3.30 -22.43
C PHE A 9 22.36 3.36 -23.88
N ARG A 10 22.19 2.20 -24.51
CA ARG A 10 21.52 2.05 -25.80
C ARG A 10 20.10 1.55 -25.55
N VAL A 11 19.11 2.24 -26.10
CA VAL A 11 17.72 1.78 -26.02
C VAL A 11 17.57 0.57 -26.93
N LEU A 12 17.37 -0.61 -26.34
CA LEU A 12 17.19 -1.87 -27.07
C LEU A 12 15.75 -2.08 -27.54
N LYS A 13 14.79 -1.60 -26.74
CA LYS A 13 13.36 -1.72 -27.03
C LYS A 13 12.67 -0.40 -26.73
N ARG A 14 11.92 0.13 -27.70
CA ARG A 14 11.03 1.27 -27.49
C ARG A 14 9.60 0.77 -27.33
N PRO A 15 8.80 1.35 -26.43
CA PRO A 15 7.39 1.01 -26.34
C PRO A 15 6.67 1.45 -27.61
N GLN A 16 5.62 0.73 -27.98
CA GLN A 16 4.80 1.09 -29.14
C GLN A 16 4.02 2.39 -28.88
N THR A 17 3.51 2.55 -27.66
CA THR A 17 2.84 3.77 -27.21
C THR A 17 3.24 4.13 -25.79
N SER A 18 3.10 5.40 -25.42
CA SER A 18 3.25 5.84 -24.03
C SER A 18 2.24 5.16 -23.11
N GLY A 19 1.01 4.94 -23.59
CA GLY A 19 -0.05 4.25 -22.86
C GLY A 19 0.30 2.80 -22.52
N SER A 20 0.83 2.03 -23.48
CA SER A 20 1.23 0.64 -23.23
C SER A 20 2.38 0.55 -22.22
N LEU A 21 3.34 1.48 -22.29
CA LEU A 21 4.43 1.52 -21.32
C LEU A 21 3.92 1.89 -19.92
N ALA A 22 3.04 2.89 -19.83
CA ALA A 22 2.46 3.31 -18.56
C ALA A 22 1.68 2.18 -17.90
N ALA A 23 0.88 1.42 -18.66
CA ALA A 23 0.16 0.25 -18.16
C ALA A 23 1.12 -0.85 -17.67
N GLU A 24 2.19 -1.13 -18.43
CA GLU A 24 3.21 -2.11 -18.04
C GLU A 24 3.92 -1.72 -16.74
N LEU A 25 4.39 -0.47 -16.65
CA LEU A 25 5.06 0.05 -15.46
C LEU A 25 4.11 0.08 -14.26
N HIS A 26 2.85 0.43 -14.46
CA HIS A 26 1.84 0.42 -13.42
C HIS A 26 1.63 -0.99 -12.86
N ARG A 27 1.45 -1.99 -13.73
CA ARG A 27 1.32 -3.40 -13.32
C ARG A 27 2.55 -3.86 -12.52
N ARG A 28 3.76 -3.60 -12.99
CA ARG A 28 5.00 -3.95 -12.26
C ARG A 28 5.08 -3.28 -10.89
N MET A 29 4.60 -2.04 -10.78
CA MET A 29 4.53 -1.35 -9.49
C MET A 29 3.53 -2.01 -8.54
N LEU A 30 2.37 -2.45 -9.02
CA LEU A 30 1.38 -3.17 -8.20
C LEU A 30 1.93 -4.52 -7.73
N GLU A 31 2.58 -5.28 -8.63
CA GLU A 31 3.23 -6.55 -8.29
C GLU A 31 4.31 -6.34 -7.23
N ARG A 32 5.14 -5.31 -7.38
CA ARG A 32 6.17 -4.96 -6.42
C ARG A 32 5.58 -4.52 -5.07
N GLU A 33 4.56 -3.67 -5.09
CA GLU A 33 3.85 -3.25 -3.87
C GLU A 33 3.36 -4.46 -3.08
N GLN A 34 2.72 -5.42 -3.74
CA GLN A 34 2.24 -6.65 -3.11
C GLN A 34 3.39 -7.51 -2.57
N ALA A 35 4.50 -7.62 -3.31
CA ALA A 35 5.68 -8.35 -2.86
C ALA A 35 6.32 -7.71 -1.62
N GLU A 36 6.46 -6.38 -1.57
CA GLU A 36 7.01 -5.70 -0.39
C GLU A 36 6.08 -5.81 0.83
N ILE A 37 4.75 -5.72 0.63
CA ILE A 37 3.77 -6.01 1.71
C ILE A 37 3.96 -7.44 2.23
N GLY A 38 4.10 -8.42 1.35
CA GLY A 38 4.37 -9.80 1.72
C GLY A 38 5.67 -9.98 2.48
N ARG A 39 6.73 -9.25 2.12
CA ARG A 39 8.02 -9.27 2.85
C ARG A 39 7.89 -8.67 4.25
N LEU A 40 7.11 -7.61 4.42
CA LEU A 40 6.81 -7.08 5.75
C LEU A 40 6.05 -8.11 6.59
N GLN A 41 5.09 -8.82 6.00
CA GLN A 41 4.37 -9.90 6.68
C GLN A 41 5.33 -11.03 7.12
N GLN A 42 6.29 -11.44 6.30
CA GLN A 42 7.29 -12.44 6.68
C GLN A 42 8.10 -12.03 7.93
N VAL A 43 8.37 -10.73 8.11
CA VAL A 43 9.03 -10.24 9.33
C VAL A 43 8.11 -10.39 10.54
N LEU A 44 6.82 -10.07 10.40
CA LEU A 44 5.82 -10.26 11.46
C LEU A 44 5.68 -11.75 11.83
N ASP A 45 5.64 -12.62 10.82
CA ASP A 45 5.54 -14.07 11.01
C ASP A 45 6.79 -14.59 11.71
N LEU A 46 7.98 -14.09 11.38
CA LEU A 46 9.24 -14.46 12.04
C LEU A 46 9.26 -14.05 13.51
N VAL A 47 8.85 -12.82 13.85
CA VAL A 47 8.90 -12.35 15.25
C VAL A 47 7.86 -13.01 16.14
N SER A 48 6.75 -13.48 15.56
CA SER A 48 5.67 -14.20 16.27
C SER A 48 5.73 -15.72 16.13
N LEU A 49 6.77 -16.23 15.46
CA LEU A 49 6.96 -17.65 15.18
C LEU A 49 6.97 -18.48 16.46
N ASP A 50 6.20 -19.57 16.47
CA ASP A 50 6.20 -20.57 17.55
C ASP A 50 7.29 -21.64 17.33
N ASN A 51 8.51 -21.18 17.01
CA ASN A 51 9.69 -22.01 16.83
C ASN A 51 10.96 -21.14 16.87
N CYS A 52 12.14 -21.75 16.81
CA CYS A 52 13.42 -21.06 16.78
C CYS A 52 13.53 -20.11 15.57
N GLN A 53 13.46 -18.81 15.86
CA GLN A 53 13.51 -17.72 14.87
C GLN A 53 14.83 -17.72 14.10
N THR A 54 15.96 -18.00 14.77
CA THR A 54 17.26 -18.09 14.11
C THR A 54 17.30 -19.23 13.09
N ASN A 55 16.66 -20.38 13.37
CA ASN A 55 16.61 -21.49 12.42
C ASN A 55 15.71 -21.14 11.22
N ALA A 56 14.56 -20.50 11.45
CA ALA A 56 13.70 -20.03 10.37
C ALA A 56 14.40 -18.99 9.49
N LEU A 57 15.17 -18.08 10.08
CA LEU A 57 15.96 -17.10 9.34
C LEU A 57 17.09 -17.76 8.53
N ALA A 58 17.80 -18.72 9.12
CA ALA A 58 18.82 -19.50 8.40
C ALA A 58 18.22 -20.22 7.19
N ALA A 59 17.06 -20.89 7.37
CA ALA A 59 16.37 -21.60 6.31
C ALA A 59 15.94 -20.67 5.15
N HIS A 60 15.53 -19.43 5.47
CA HIS A 60 15.22 -18.43 4.45
C HIS A 60 16.42 -18.12 3.53
N PHE A 61 17.65 -18.21 4.03
CA PHE A 61 18.88 -18.03 3.27
C PHE A 61 19.50 -19.34 2.76
N GLY A 62 18.78 -20.46 2.87
CA GLY A 62 19.22 -21.77 2.39
C GLY A 62 20.17 -22.51 3.35
N GLU A 63 20.20 -22.12 4.63
CA GLU A 63 21.00 -22.80 5.67
C GLU A 63 20.10 -23.62 6.61
N GLU A 64 20.50 -24.85 6.91
CA GLU A 64 19.78 -25.71 7.86
C GLU A 64 20.54 -25.89 9.17
N ARG A 65 19.82 -25.78 10.29
CA ARG A 65 20.34 -26.03 11.63
C ARG A 65 19.43 -27.03 12.35
N GLN A 66 20.02 -28.08 12.93
CA GLN A 66 19.24 -29.13 13.59
C GLN A 66 18.79 -28.75 15.01
N GLN A 67 19.57 -27.91 15.71
CA GLN A 67 19.32 -27.57 17.10
C GLN A 67 18.75 -26.15 17.24
N PRO A 68 17.82 -25.91 18.17
CA PRO A 68 17.41 -24.56 18.55
C PRO A 68 18.62 -23.71 18.93
N CYS A 69 18.59 -22.41 18.60
CA CYS A 69 19.75 -21.53 18.85
C CYS A 69 19.98 -21.20 20.33
N GLY A 70 18.98 -21.38 21.20
CA GLY A 70 19.09 -21.12 22.64
C GLY A 70 19.04 -19.64 23.05
N HIS A 71 18.98 -18.70 22.10
CA HIS A 71 19.09 -17.26 22.40
C HIS A 71 18.07 -16.36 21.69
N CYS A 72 17.30 -16.86 20.71
CA CYS A 72 16.26 -16.04 20.06
C CYS A 72 15.07 -15.79 21.00
N GLY A 73 14.15 -14.91 20.60
CA GLY A 73 12.98 -14.55 21.40
C GLY A 73 12.18 -15.76 21.84
N TRP A 74 11.90 -16.67 20.90
CA TRP A 74 11.21 -17.92 21.19
C TRP A 74 12.02 -18.88 22.07
N CYS A 75 13.32 -19.08 21.80
CA CYS A 75 14.13 -19.97 22.64
C CYS A 75 14.27 -19.47 24.09
N ASN A 76 14.24 -18.16 24.30
CA ASN A 76 14.42 -17.55 25.61
C ASN A 76 13.11 -17.40 26.40
N ARG A 77 11.99 -17.08 25.72
CA ARG A 77 10.72 -16.73 26.37
C ARG A 77 9.49 -17.48 25.83
N GLY A 78 9.64 -18.31 24.81
CA GLY A 78 8.53 -18.90 24.06
C GLY A 78 7.88 -17.93 23.09
N LYS A 79 6.72 -18.33 22.56
CA LYS A 79 5.96 -17.58 21.55
C LYS A 79 5.69 -16.14 21.98
N SER A 80 5.86 -15.21 21.04
CA SER A 80 5.50 -13.80 21.22
C SER A 80 4.27 -13.47 20.39
N GLU A 81 3.37 -12.66 20.94
CA GLU A 81 2.18 -12.17 20.24
C GLU A 81 2.39 -10.72 19.78
N ILE A 82 1.95 -10.43 18.56
CA ILE A 82 1.93 -9.06 18.05
C ILE A 82 0.58 -8.46 18.43
N PRO A 83 0.55 -7.34 19.17
CA PRO A 83 -0.71 -6.71 19.53
C PRO A 83 -1.46 -6.27 18.26
N PRO A 84 -2.80 -6.36 18.25
CA PRO A 84 -3.58 -5.93 17.11
C PRO A 84 -3.33 -4.44 16.83
N ARG A 85 -3.26 -4.09 15.54
CA ARG A 85 -3.12 -2.70 15.13
C ARG A 85 -4.34 -1.91 15.60
N ARG A 86 -4.11 -0.80 16.31
CA ARG A 86 -5.17 0.18 16.59
C ARG A 86 -5.53 0.87 15.28
N SER A 87 -6.73 0.62 14.75
CA SER A 87 -7.29 1.34 13.61
C SER A 87 -8.58 2.04 13.99
N MET A 88 -8.88 3.15 13.32
CA MET A 88 -10.22 3.72 13.34
C MET A 88 -11.13 2.86 12.47
N ALA A 89 -12.30 2.50 12.99
CA ALA A 89 -13.36 1.94 12.17
C ALA A 89 -13.79 3.00 11.14
N ILE A 90 -13.91 2.58 9.88
CA ILE A 90 -14.45 3.43 8.81
C ILE A 90 -15.99 3.51 8.93
N ASP A 91 -16.59 2.51 9.57
CA ASP A 91 -18.04 2.38 9.73
C ASP A 91 -18.52 3.08 11.02
N GLY A 92 -19.41 4.07 10.84
CA GLY A 92 -19.97 4.91 11.91
C GLY A 92 -20.48 6.25 11.37
N GLU A 93 -20.97 7.13 12.24
CA GLU A 93 -21.47 8.47 11.85
C GLU A 93 -20.40 9.29 11.10
N ALA A 94 -19.13 9.17 11.51
CA ALA A 94 -18.00 9.78 10.82
C ALA A 94 -17.81 9.25 9.38
N GLY A 95 -18.13 7.97 9.13
CA GLY A 95 -18.09 7.37 7.79
C GLY A 95 -19.17 7.93 6.86
N GLY A 96 -20.36 8.20 7.38
CA GLY A 96 -21.47 8.80 6.63
C GLY A 96 -21.17 10.21 6.12
N ASP A 97 -20.64 11.07 7.00
CA ASP A 97 -20.19 12.42 6.63
C ASP A 97 -19.11 12.39 5.53
N ILE A 98 -18.16 11.47 5.64
CA ILE A 98 -17.08 11.31 4.64
C ILE A 98 -17.63 10.91 3.28
N GLN A 99 -18.60 9.99 3.19
CA GLN A 99 -19.19 9.60 1.90
C GLN A 99 -19.89 10.78 1.20
N HIS A 100 -20.64 11.58 1.97
CA HIS A 100 -21.28 12.78 1.44
C HIS A 100 -20.25 13.79 0.92
N LYS A 101 -19.17 14.02 1.67
CA LYS A 101 -18.06 14.90 1.24
C LYS A 101 -17.33 14.38 0.01
N ILE A 102 -17.13 13.06 -0.11
CA ILE A 102 -16.55 12.42 -1.30
C ILE A 102 -17.43 12.68 -2.53
N LYS A 103 -18.74 12.51 -2.41
CA LYS A 103 -19.68 12.75 -3.52
C LYS A 103 -19.58 14.20 -4.00
N ARG A 104 -19.65 15.16 -3.07
CA ARG A 104 -19.47 16.59 -3.38
C ARG A 104 -18.13 16.89 -4.04
N LEU A 105 -17.05 16.28 -3.55
CA LEU A 105 -15.73 16.44 -4.15
C LEU A 105 -15.69 15.96 -5.62
N LYS A 106 -16.31 14.81 -5.91
CA LYS A 106 -16.40 14.29 -7.29
C LYS A 106 -17.19 15.25 -8.19
N GLU A 107 -18.30 15.80 -7.70
CA GLU A 107 -19.11 16.79 -8.42
C GLU A 107 -18.30 18.08 -8.69
N GLU A 108 -17.54 18.58 -7.71
CA GLU A 108 -16.78 19.84 -7.83
C GLU A 108 -15.48 19.73 -8.64
N LYS A 109 -14.80 18.58 -8.62
CA LYS A 109 -13.44 18.40 -9.20
C LYS A 109 -13.38 17.43 -10.38
N GLY A 110 -14.50 16.77 -10.72
CA GLY A 110 -14.65 15.94 -11.92
C GLY A 110 -13.88 14.62 -11.90
N GLU A 111 -13.73 14.03 -13.11
CA GLU A 111 -13.20 12.68 -13.39
C GLU A 111 -11.85 12.36 -12.72
N ALA A 112 -11.08 13.37 -12.35
CA ALA A 112 -9.78 13.16 -11.71
C ALA A 112 -9.88 12.31 -10.43
N PHE A 113 -10.98 12.43 -9.68
CA PHE A 113 -11.23 11.68 -8.43
C PHE A 113 -12.07 10.42 -8.62
N GLU A 114 -12.34 10.01 -9.86
CA GLU A 114 -12.89 8.68 -10.15
C GLU A 114 -11.86 7.58 -9.92
N ASN A 115 -10.57 7.90 -9.93
CA ASN A 115 -9.51 6.94 -9.61
C ASN A 115 -9.57 6.58 -8.11
N PRO A 116 -9.96 5.34 -7.73
CA PRO A 116 -10.16 4.98 -6.32
C PRO A 116 -8.90 5.12 -5.48
N ARG A 117 -7.75 4.82 -6.09
CA ARG A 117 -6.44 4.91 -5.44
C ARG A 117 -6.00 6.35 -5.20
N LEU A 118 -6.35 7.29 -6.09
CA LEU A 118 -6.11 8.72 -5.83
C LEU A 118 -6.96 9.23 -4.67
N LEU A 119 -8.23 8.83 -4.63
CA LEU A 119 -9.15 9.20 -3.56
C LEU A 119 -8.75 8.57 -2.22
N ALA A 120 -8.36 7.29 -2.20
CA ALA A 120 -7.81 6.65 -0.99
C ALA A 120 -6.54 7.36 -0.49
N ARG A 121 -5.66 7.80 -1.40
CA ARG A 121 -4.48 8.61 -1.01
C ARG A 121 -4.87 9.95 -0.40
N LEU A 122 -5.89 10.63 -0.92
CA LEU A 122 -6.42 11.85 -0.33
C LEU A 122 -6.89 11.58 1.10
N LEU A 123 -7.80 10.61 1.28
CA LEU A 123 -8.38 10.29 2.57
C LEU A 123 -7.35 9.83 3.60
N CYS A 124 -6.34 9.07 3.19
CA CYS A 124 -5.25 8.64 4.07
C CYS A 124 -4.13 9.69 4.25
N GLY A 125 -4.23 10.88 3.66
CA GLY A 125 -3.22 11.93 3.81
C GLY A 125 -1.90 11.64 3.08
N ILE A 126 -1.92 10.80 2.05
CA ILE A 126 -0.74 10.41 1.29
C ILE A 126 -0.60 11.33 0.08
N THR A 127 0.42 12.19 0.09
CA THR A 127 0.70 13.12 -1.02
C THR A 127 0.95 12.40 -2.34
N SER A 128 0.60 13.03 -3.46
CA SER A 128 0.94 12.54 -4.81
C SER A 128 1.05 13.72 -5.78
N PRO A 129 1.77 13.57 -6.92
CA PRO A 129 1.88 14.65 -7.90
C PRO A 129 0.53 15.17 -8.40
N ARG A 130 -0.52 14.33 -8.43
CA ARG A 130 -1.87 14.75 -8.80
C ARG A 130 -2.54 15.57 -7.68
N LEU A 131 -2.45 15.12 -6.43
CA LEU A 131 -3.03 15.84 -5.28
C LEU A 131 -2.37 17.20 -5.05
N SER A 132 -1.05 17.28 -5.15
CA SER A 132 -0.32 18.54 -4.99
C SER A 132 -0.68 19.54 -6.09
N ARG A 133 -0.76 19.11 -7.36
CA ARG A 133 -1.20 19.97 -8.47
C ARG A 133 -2.65 20.45 -8.31
N ALA A 134 -3.52 19.59 -7.79
CA ALA A 134 -4.90 19.93 -7.49
C ALA A 134 -5.09 20.72 -6.17
N LYS A 135 -4.00 21.07 -5.47
CA LYS A 135 -4.01 21.78 -4.17
C LYS A 135 -4.85 21.09 -3.10
N MET A 136 -4.93 19.76 -3.13
CA MET A 136 -5.76 18.99 -2.20
C MET A 136 -5.14 18.77 -0.83
N THR A 137 -3.85 19.05 -0.64
CA THR A 137 -3.16 18.79 0.65
C THR A 137 -3.66 19.67 1.79
N GLY A 138 -4.34 20.79 1.51
CA GLY A 138 -5.01 21.63 2.50
C GLY A 138 -6.53 21.43 2.55
N HIS A 139 -7.07 20.44 1.82
CA HIS A 139 -8.50 20.15 1.80
C HIS A 139 -8.92 19.38 3.04
N GLU A 140 -10.16 19.57 3.53
CA GLU A 140 -10.66 18.90 4.74
C GLU A 140 -10.62 17.37 4.67
N LEU A 141 -10.80 16.81 3.47
CA LEU A 141 -10.71 15.35 3.25
C LEU A 141 -9.28 14.80 3.30
N PHE A 142 -8.25 15.65 3.20
CA PHE A 142 -6.87 15.20 3.24
C PHE A 142 -6.50 14.68 4.63
N GLY A 143 -6.23 13.38 4.74
CA GLY A 143 -5.91 12.75 6.04
C GLY A 143 -7.12 12.47 6.94
N SER A 144 -8.35 12.69 6.45
CA SER A 144 -9.59 12.42 7.22
C SER A 144 -9.71 10.97 7.72
N LEU A 145 -9.03 10.03 7.06
CA LEU A 145 -8.94 8.61 7.42
C LEU A 145 -7.48 8.16 7.61
N GLU A 146 -6.57 9.03 8.07
CA GLU A 146 -5.14 8.71 8.24
C GLU A 146 -4.87 7.52 9.18
N ARG A 147 -5.78 7.25 10.13
CA ARG A 147 -5.67 6.13 11.08
C ARG A 147 -6.30 4.84 10.58
N ALA A 148 -6.99 4.86 9.46
CA ALA A 148 -7.55 3.66 8.84
C ALA A 148 -6.49 2.97 7.94
N PRO A 149 -6.50 1.64 7.83
CA PRO A 149 -5.63 0.93 6.91
C PRO A 149 -5.92 1.33 5.45
N PHE A 150 -4.88 1.69 4.69
CA PHE A 150 -5.02 2.12 3.30
C PHE A 150 -5.81 1.12 2.43
N ALA A 151 -5.56 -0.18 2.59
CA ALA A 151 -6.25 -1.23 1.85
C ALA A 151 -7.77 -1.25 2.14
N GLU A 152 -8.15 -0.93 3.38
CA GLU A 152 -9.55 -0.85 3.80
C GLU A 152 -10.24 0.36 3.17
N VAL A 153 -9.59 1.53 3.23
CA VAL A 153 -10.07 2.75 2.60
C VAL A 153 -10.20 2.59 1.09
N LEU A 154 -9.19 1.99 0.43
CA LEU A 154 -9.22 1.72 -1.00
C LEU A 154 -10.40 0.84 -1.38
N ARG A 155 -10.57 -0.30 -0.70
CA ARG A 155 -11.70 -1.22 -0.94
C ARG A 155 -13.04 -0.52 -0.75
N ARG A 156 -13.19 0.32 0.27
CA ARG A 156 -14.44 1.04 0.53
C ARG A 156 -14.75 2.05 -0.58
N VAL A 157 -13.74 2.78 -1.06
CA VAL A 157 -13.88 3.71 -2.18
C VAL A 157 -14.23 2.97 -3.48
N GLU A 158 -13.62 1.81 -3.73
CA GLU A 158 -13.94 0.96 -4.88
C GLU A 158 -15.39 0.44 -4.83
N GLN A 159 -15.87 0.03 -3.66
CA GLN A 159 -17.25 -0.43 -3.45
C GLN A 159 -18.27 0.70 -3.65
N GLY A 160 -18.00 1.90 -3.12
CA GLY A 160 -18.87 3.06 -3.32
C GLY A 160 -18.95 3.54 -4.78
N ALA A 161 -17.92 3.26 -5.59
CA ALA A 161 -17.95 3.49 -7.04
C ALA A 161 -18.76 2.44 -7.82
N GLY A 162 -19.06 1.28 -7.19
CA GLY A 162 -19.86 0.19 -7.76
C GLY A 162 -21.36 0.34 -7.52
N GLU A 163 -21.78 0.86 -6.36
CA GLU A 163 -23.20 1.08 -6.02
C GLU A 163 -23.86 2.16 -6.91
N GLU A 164 -23.10 3.14 -7.40
CA GLU A 164 -23.60 4.18 -8.31
C GLU A 164 -23.91 3.67 -9.75
N ARG A 165 -23.47 2.45 -10.12
CA ARG A 165 -23.73 1.86 -11.46
C ARG A 165 -24.93 0.90 -11.50
N GLY A 166 -25.64 0.74 -10.37
CA GLY A 166 -26.71 -0.26 -10.21
C GLY A 166 -28.14 0.26 -10.15
N VAL A 167 -28.40 1.54 -10.44
CA VAL A 167 -29.77 2.11 -10.42
C VAL A 167 -30.09 2.77 -11.75
N PHE A 168 -30.44 1.94 -12.73
CA PHE A 168 -31.29 2.30 -13.86
C PHE A 168 -32.09 1.04 -14.22
N GLU A 169 -33.26 0.88 -13.60
CA GLU A 169 -34.43 0.24 -14.19
C GLU A 169 -35.48 1.32 -14.48
#